data_AF-A0A409XNM4-F1
#
_entry.id   AF-A0A409XNM4-F1
#
_cell.length_a   1.000
_cell.length_b   1.000
_cell.length_c   1.000
_cell.angle_alpha   90.00
_cell.angle_beta   90.00
_cell.angle_gamma   90.00
#
_symmetry.space_group_name_H-M   'P 1'
#
loop_
_entity.id
_entity.type
_entity.pdbx_description
1 polymer ?
#
loop_
_entity_poly.entity_id
_entity_poly.type
_entity_poly.pdbx_seq_one_letter_code
_entity_poly.pdbx_strand_id
1 'polypeptide(L)'
;MIQPRLTSRIYHFPSYRYNHGYNDDPAYTSHSHGWSSGPTPALAFYVLGLTLTMPQGKTWAISPHVDRSLPAAEGGFKTSFGWFSVKWTTVLSTSAESGGRKAERVLLRIDTPEGTSGHAPG
;
A
#
# COMPACT_ATOMS: atom_id res chain seq x y z
N MET A 1 -21.61 -41.17 11.38
CA MET A 1 -22.65 -40.29 10.79
C MET A 1 -22.08 -38.88 10.74
N ILE A 2 -21.97 -38.34 9.53
CA ILE A 2 -21.37 -37.04 9.14
C ILE A 2 -22.36 -35.91 9.54
N GLN A 3 -21.97 -34.75 10.08
CA GLN A 3 -21.60 -33.50 9.36
C GLN A 3 -21.14 -32.40 10.35
N PRO A 4 -20.17 -31.54 9.97
CA PRO A 4 -19.68 -30.41 10.79
C PRO A 4 -20.48 -29.11 10.55
N ARG A 5 -20.57 -28.26 11.58
CA ARG A 5 -21.29 -26.97 11.56
C ARG A 5 -20.34 -25.83 11.16
N LEU A 6 -20.37 -25.44 9.89
CA LEU A 6 -19.89 -24.13 9.43
C LEU A 6 -21.03 -23.11 9.58
N THR A 7 -20.77 -21.96 10.17
CA THR A 7 -21.03 -20.64 9.54
C THR A 7 -20.40 -19.54 10.39
N SER A 8 -19.36 -18.92 9.84
CA SER A 8 -18.87 -17.60 10.17
C SER A 8 -19.95 -16.54 9.93
N ARG A 9 -20.01 -15.50 10.77
CA ARG A 9 -20.64 -14.22 10.42
C ARG A 9 -20.08 -13.09 11.28
N ILE A 10 -19.01 -12.46 10.77
CA ILE A 10 -18.66 -11.08 11.10
C ILE A 10 -19.45 -10.21 10.13
N TYR A 11 -20.56 -9.62 10.58
CA TYR A 11 -21.14 -8.43 9.96
C TYR A 11 -21.92 -7.68 11.05
N HIS A 12 -21.34 -6.63 11.61
CA HIS A 12 -22.11 -5.59 12.30
C HIS A 12 -21.75 -4.24 11.67
N PHE A 13 -22.61 -3.80 10.76
CA PHE A 13 -22.64 -2.45 10.22
C PHE A 13 -23.35 -1.57 11.26
N PRO A 14 -22.69 -0.58 11.90
CA PRO A 14 -23.20 0.06 13.11
C PRO A 14 -24.33 1.09 12.88
N SER A 15 -25.01 1.08 11.73
CA SER A 15 -26.05 2.08 11.39
C SER A 15 -27.39 1.48 10.97
N TYR A 16 -27.54 0.15 10.94
CA TYR A 16 -28.83 -0.47 10.69
C TYR A 16 -29.57 -0.70 12.02
N ARG A 17 -30.54 0.18 12.34
CA ARG A 17 -31.48 0.17 13.49
C ARG A 17 -31.16 1.07 14.70
N TYR A 18 -30.84 2.34 14.46
CA TYR A 18 -30.76 3.36 15.53
C TYR A 18 -32.07 3.51 16.36
N ASN A 19 -33.24 3.19 15.79
CA ASN A 19 -34.55 3.33 16.45
C ASN A 19 -34.98 2.13 17.32
N HIS A 20 -34.11 1.13 17.54
CA HIS A 20 -34.40 -0.01 18.43
C HIS A 20 -33.32 -0.15 19.50
N GLY A 21 -33.49 0.57 20.62
CA GLY A 21 -32.70 0.37 21.84
C GLY A 21 -31.54 1.34 22.08
N TYR A 22 -31.42 2.40 21.28
CA TYR A 22 -30.33 3.39 21.38
C TYR A 22 -30.80 4.81 21.72
N ASN A 23 -31.92 5.01 22.43
CA ASN A 23 -32.35 6.30 23.02
C ASN A 23 -32.13 7.57 22.17
N ASP A 24 -32.28 7.48 20.84
CA ASP A 24 -31.95 8.57 19.91
C ASP A 24 -30.52 9.14 20.01
N ASP A 25 -29.57 8.37 20.53
CA ASP A 25 -28.21 8.83 20.82
C ASP A 25 -27.17 8.27 19.81
N PRO A 26 -26.57 9.11 18.95
CA PRO A 26 -25.48 8.72 18.05
C PRO A 26 -24.11 8.51 18.74
N ALA A 27 -24.09 8.30 20.07
CA ALA A 27 -22.90 8.16 20.92
C ALA A 27 -21.86 7.08 20.53
N TYR A 28 -22.13 6.23 19.54
CA TYR A 28 -21.23 5.15 19.12
C TYR A 28 -20.46 5.43 17.82
N THR A 29 -20.37 6.71 17.42
CA THR A 29 -19.56 7.10 16.26
C THR A 29 -18.10 7.26 16.66
N SER A 30 -17.27 6.23 16.45
CA SER A 30 -15.83 6.35 16.68
C SER A 30 -15.15 7.10 15.52
N HIS A 31 -14.44 8.18 15.84
CA HIS A 31 -13.62 8.96 14.90
C HIS A 31 -12.23 8.35 14.64
N SER A 32 -11.86 7.29 15.36
CA SER A 32 -10.58 6.60 15.21
C SER A 32 -10.81 5.10 15.22
N HIS A 33 -10.80 4.50 14.03
CA HIS A 33 -11.05 3.08 13.88
C HIS A 33 -10.09 2.48 12.85
N GLY A 34 -9.32 1.47 13.27
CA GLY A 34 -8.22 0.90 12.48
C GLY A 34 -8.64 0.27 11.15
N TRP A 35 -9.88 -0.16 11.00
CA TRP A 35 -10.44 -0.63 9.72
C TRP A 35 -10.45 0.45 8.62
N SER A 36 -10.34 1.73 9.00
CA SER A 36 -10.29 2.86 8.08
C SER A 36 -8.86 3.13 7.62
N SER A 37 -7.86 2.46 8.22
CA SER A 37 -6.45 2.58 7.85
C SER A 37 -6.08 1.71 6.63
N GLY A 38 -7.06 1.11 5.94
CA GLY A 38 -6.87 0.38 4.68
C GLY A 38 -6.14 1.15 3.56
N PRO A 39 -6.25 2.50 3.44
CA PRO A 39 -5.48 3.26 2.46
C PRO A 39 -3.96 3.19 2.66
N THR A 40 -3.46 3.04 3.88
CA THR A 40 -2.01 3.00 4.17
C THR A 40 -1.29 1.82 3.48
N PRO A 41 -1.73 0.56 3.65
CA PRO A 41 -1.14 -0.55 2.91
C PRO A 41 -1.41 -0.45 1.40
N ALA A 42 -2.55 0.11 0.97
CA ALA A 42 -2.82 0.30 -0.44
C ALA A 42 -1.81 1.25 -1.11
N LEU A 43 -1.47 2.37 -0.45
CA LEU A 43 -0.44 3.30 -0.95
C LEU A 43 0.96 2.64 -0.97
N ALA A 44 1.30 1.85 0.04
CA ALA A 44 2.59 1.15 0.08
C ALA A 44 2.72 0.06 -1.01
N PHE A 45 1.66 -0.70 -1.28
CA PHE A 45 1.70 -1.81 -2.23
C PHE A 45 1.53 -1.36 -3.68
N TYR A 46 0.64 -0.39 -3.93
CA TYR A 46 0.28 0.00 -5.29
C TYR A 46 0.97 1.29 -5.74
N VAL A 47 0.96 2.35 -4.93
CA VAL A 47 1.59 3.63 -5.33
C VAL A 47 3.10 3.55 -5.22
N LEU A 48 3.61 3.13 -4.07
CA LEU A 48 5.03 2.92 -3.87
C LEU A 48 5.52 1.66 -4.60
N GLY A 49 4.65 0.66 -4.74
CA GLY A 49 4.93 -0.56 -5.49
C GLY A 49 5.69 -1.64 -4.71
N LEU A 50 5.89 -1.48 -3.40
CA LEU A 50 6.71 -2.39 -2.59
C LEU A 50 5.87 -3.56 -2.08
N THR A 51 6.10 -4.77 -2.61
CA THR A 51 5.39 -5.98 -2.19
C THR A 51 6.35 -7.03 -1.65
N LEU A 52 6.05 -7.61 -0.49
CA LEU A 52 6.75 -8.79 0.02
C LEU A 52 6.17 -10.04 -0.65
N THR A 53 7.03 -10.84 -1.28
CA THR A 53 6.61 -12.04 -2.02
C THR A 53 6.83 -13.33 -1.25
N MET A 54 7.58 -13.28 -0.13
CA MET A 54 7.77 -14.40 0.80
C MET A 54 7.57 -13.97 2.26
N PRO A 55 7.30 -14.94 3.17
CA PRO A 55 7.17 -14.67 4.60
C PRO A 55 8.34 -13.84 5.14
N GLN A 56 8.03 -12.92 6.04
CA GLN A 56 8.98 -12.01 6.68
C GLN A 56 9.74 -11.07 5.73
N GLY A 57 9.44 -11.08 4.43
CA GLY A 57 10.12 -10.24 3.44
C GLY A 57 11.47 -10.78 2.98
N LYS A 58 11.70 -12.09 3.08
CA LYS A 58 12.90 -12.75 2.52
C LYS A 58 13.09 -12.42 1.04
N THR A 59 11.97 -12.38 0.32
CA THR A 59 11.93 -11.84 -1.04
C THR A 59 10.92 -10.73 -1.18
N TRP A 60 11.25 -9.80 -2.06
CA TRP A 60 10.48 -8.60 -2.32
C TRP A 60 10.45 -8.29 -3.81
N ALA A 61 9.41 -7.57 -4.24
CA ALA A 61 9.28 -7.06 -5.59
C ALA A 61 8.88 -5.59 -5.50
N ILE A 62 9.45 -4.77 -6.40
CA ILE A 62 9.11 -3.36 -6.51
C ILE A 62 8.51 -3.14 -7.89
N SER A 63 7.29 -2.61 -7.94
CA SER A 63 6.58 -2.26 -9.17
C SER A 63 5.81 -0.96 -8.94
N PRO A 64 6.47 0.21 -9.08
CA PRO A 64 5.85 1.50 -8.80
C PRO A 64 4.71 1.79 -9.81
N HIS A 65 3.53 2.19 -9.32
CA HIS A 65 2.50 2.75 -10.19
C HIS A 65 2.66 4.26 -10.24
N VAL A 66 3.41 4.72 -11.23
CA VAL A 66 3.59 6.14 -11.52
C VAL A 66 2.41 6.69 -12.32
N ASP A 67 1.82 7.77 -11.83
CA ASP A 67 0.81 8.56 -12.52
C ASP A 67 1.33 10.00 -12.67
N ARG A 68 0.88 10.69 -13.72
CA ARG A 68 1.24 12.07 -14.03
C ARG A 68 0.85 13.05 -12.92
N SER A 69 -0.15 12.71 -12.11
CA SER A 69 -0.60 13.51 -10.97
C SER A 69 0.33 13.42 -9.76
N LEU A 70 1.19 12.41 -9.68
CA LEU A 70 2.05 12.14 -8.53
C LEU A 70 3.53 12.17 -8.95
N PRO A 71 4.25 13.29 -8.69
CA PRO A 71 5.62 13.46 -9.15
C PRO A 71 6.64 12.63 -8.36
N ALA A 72 6.28 12.17 -7.15
CA ALA A 72 7.15 11.38 -6.30
C ALA A 72 6.34 10.60 -5.25
N ALA A 73 6.88 9.48 -4.80
CA ALA A 73 6.43 8.80 -3.59
C ALA A 73 7.62 8.24 -2.81
N GLU A 74 7.48 8.25 -1.49
CA GLU A 74 8.47 7.71 -0.55
C GLU A 74 7.73 6.97 0.55
N GLY A 75 8.26 5.82 0.96
CA GLY A 75 7.68 5.05 2.05
C GLY A 75 8.45 3.78 2.31
N GLY A 76 7.97 3.04 3.30
CA GLY A 76 8.66 1.85 3.76
C GLY A 76 7.96 1.20 4.93
N PHE A 77 8.44 0.01 5.28
CA PHE A 77 8.00 -0.69 6.48
C PHE A 77 9.14 -1.52 7.05
N LYS A 78 9.03 -1.85 8.34
CA LYS A 78 9.98 -2.68 9.06
C LYS A 78 9.54 -4.14 9.08
N THR A 79 10.46 -5.04 8.80
CA THR A 79 10.31 -6.49 8.98
C THR A 79 11.25 -7.00 10.07
N SER A 80 11.30 -8.31 10.30
CA SER A 80 12.29 -8.94 11.18
C SER A 80 13.73 -8.80 10.65
N PHE A 81 13.94 -8.71 9.34
CA PHE A 81 15.26 -8.51 8.73
C PHE A 81 15.75 -7.06 8.79
N GLY A 82 14.83 -6.09 8.88
CA GLY A 82 15.19 -4.68 8.97
C GLY A 82 14.20 -3.75 8.25
N TRP A 83 14.66 -2.54 7.97
CA TRP A 83 13.87 -1.49 7.32
C TRP A 83 13.92 -1.66 5.80
N PHE A 84 12.76 -1.65 5.16
CA PHE A 84 12.63 -1.51 3.72
C PHE A 84 12.22 -0.08 3.38
N SER A 85 12.98 0.59 2.52
CA SER A 85 12.68 1.93 2.04
C SER A 85 12.64 1.95 0.53
N VAL A 86 11.61 2.58 -0.04
CA VAL A 86 11.53 2.86 -1.46
C VAL A 86 11.24 4.34 -1.64
N LYS A 87 11.91 4.93 -2.62
CA LYS A 87 11.67 6.31 -3.04
C LYS A 87 11.76 6.37 -4.54
N TRP A 88 10.75 6.95 -5.18
CA TRP A 88 10.80 7.23 -6.60
C TRP A 88 10.41 8.67 -6.90
N THR A 89 10.96 9.21 -7.99
CA THR A 89 10.65 10.56 -8.47
C THR A 89 10.64 10.57 -9.98
N THR A 90 9.63 11.20 -10.55
CA THR A 90 9.46 11.38 -11.99
C THR A 90 10.20 12.62 -12.45
N VAL A 91 11.05 12.48 -13.47
CA VAL A 91 11.79 13.58 -14.08
C VAL A 91 11.52 13.64 -15.58
N LEU A 92 11.33 14.86 -16.10
CA LEU A 92 11.28 15.09 -17.53
C LEU A 92 12.70 15.30 -18.05
N SER A 93 13.12 14.42 -18.94
CA SER A 93 14.38 14.54 -19.66
C SER A 93 14.12 15.00 -21.10
N THR A 94 14.82 16.05 -21.53
CA THR A 94 14.83 16.50 -22.92
C THR A 94 16.05 15.91 -23.61
N SER A 95 15.85 15.11 -24.64
CA SER A 95 16.95 14.71 -25.52
C SER A 95 17.44 15.92 -26.32
N ALA A 96 18.76 16.12 -26.36
CA ALA A 96 19.41 17.30 -26.93
C ALA A 96 19.41 17.34 -28.48
N GLU A 97 18.73 16.41 -29.15
CA GLU A 97 18.60 16.43 -30.60
C GLU A 97 17.49 17.38 -31.05
N SER A 98 17.68 17.92 -32.26
CA SER A 98 17.02 19.08 -32.89
C SER A 98 15.48 18.99 -33.08
N GLY A 99 14.79 18.16 -32.30
CA GLY A 99 13.33 18.00 -32.23
C GLY A 99 12.88 17.46 -30.86
N GLY A 100 13.54 17.91 -29.79
CA GLY A 100 13.50 17.35 -28.43
C GLY A 100 12.16 16.80 -27.97
N ARG A 101 12.02 15.46 -28.00
CA ARG A 101 10.92 14.76 -27.34
C ARG A 101 11.18 14.80 -25.83
N LYS A 102 10.21 15.28 -25.06
CA LYS A 102 10.23 15.15 -23.60
C LYS A 102 9.97 13.69 -23.25
N ALA A 103 10.99 13.00 -22.74
CA ALA A 103 10.85 11.66 -22.19
C ALA A 103 10.72 11.74 -20.67
N GLU A 104 9.65 11.17 -20.15
CA GLU A 104 9.45 10.98 -18.72
C GLU A 104 10.29 9.80 -18.25
N ARG A 105 11.07 9.99 -17.18
CA ARG A 105 11.93 8.97 -16.57
C ARG A 105 11.60 8.88 -15.09
N VAL A 106 11.68 7.68 -14.54
CA VAL A 106 11.51 7.44 -13.10
C VAL A 106 12.87 7.18 -12.49
N LEU A 107 13.25 7.99 -11.50
CA LEU A 107 14.43 7.78 -10.68
C LEU A 107 14.01 6.96 -9.46
N LEU A 108 14.45 5.70 -9.39
CA LEU A 108 14.11 4.78 -8.33
C LEU A 108 15.30 4.59 -7.36
N ARG A 109 15.05 4.72 -6.06
CA ARG A 109 15.98 4.43 -4.97
C ARG A 109 15.36 3.39 -4.04
N ILE A 110 16.14 2.38 -3.72
CA ILE A 110 15.70 1.23 -2.94
C ILE A 110 16.76 0.97 -1.88
N ASP A 111 16.31 0.85 -0.64
CA ASP A 111 17.11 0.44 0.50
C ASP A 111 16.45 -0.79 1.11
N THR A 112 17.17 -1.91 1.12
CA THR A 112 16.67 -3.20 1.60
C THR A 112 17.68 -3.82 2.56
N PRO A 113 17.21 -4.47 3.64
CA PRO A 113 18.10 -5.02 4.64
C PRO A 113 18.91 -6.21 4.10
N GLU A 114 20.07 -6.44 4.71
CA GLU A 114 20.96 -7.55 4.35
C GLU A 114 20.24 -8.91 4.45
N GLY A 115 20.63 -9.85 3.58
CA GLY A 115 20.03 -11.19 3.53
C GLY A 115 18.65 -11.26 2.88
N THR A 116 18.19 -10.16 2.26
CA THR A 116 16.97 -10.14 1.44
C THR A 116 17.31 -10.03 -0.03
N SER A 117 16.46 -10.59 -0.89
CA SER A 117 16.68 -10.60 -2.35
C SER A 117 15.40 -10.26 -3.08
N GLY A 118 15.48 -9.47 -4.14
CA GLY A 118 14.30 -9.07 -4.90
C GLY A 118 14.64 -8.54 -6.27
N HIS A 119 13.60 -8.08 -6.95
CA HIS A 119 13.71 -7.47 -8.27
C HIS A 119 12.96 -6.13 -8.29
N ALA A 120 13.54 -5.19 -9.03
CA ALA A 120 12.99 -3.87 -9.32
C ALA A 120 13.04 -3.64 -10.83
N PRO A 121 12.14 -2.80 -11.40
CA PRO A 121 12.16 -2.49 -12.82
C PRO A 121 13.51 -1.90 -13.22
N GLY A 122 14.01 -2.35 -14.38
CA GLY A 122 15.22 -1.86 -15.02
C GLY A 122 15.00 -0.64 -15.90
#